data_AF-A0A2G8RPE4-F1
#
_entry.id   AF-A0A2G8RPE4-F1
#
_cell.length_a   1.000
_cell.length_b   1.000
_cell.length_c   1.000
_cell.angle_alpha   90.00
_cell.angle_beta   90.00
_cell.angle_gamma   90.00
#
_symmetry.space_group_name_H-M   'P 1'
#
loop_
_entity.id
_entity.type
_entity.pdbx_description
1 polymer ?
#
loop_
_entity_poly.entity_id
_entity_poly.type
_entity_poly.pdbx_seq_one_letter_code
_entity_poly.pdbx_strand_id
1 'polypeptide(L)'
;MSSPASSATSEVKQIRLRHPSRLHTRDLTSNTFRIYVKHYMDNAPPPAPRRRRSEARSVSPSPTPRGSRNQNDIDSPTNARGTKRAAAADATPRPSRRRRLEEGHTPRASQVSRAESDADSSDEEDNIEEDDRMYGFTLSHLRRVPELSLLARRVLAADARRREKEERKKAKEQASLSKGKGKAPASSSSSSRPAEMQVPTGPAVKKLYKQAIRTLFQEGDIVLWSGLVRPLPVPSLDPMLPASSASQLWRANTSTSSTISSASTSSRSQPNYEEWDDEVLSDPQPNEEAYVPLTPAYFSRVLEDAIRSMAHEKLDRAKGPQGERTPKPKPASKSIVERLREQEKERGAGPPPGPTKEELLTWLRNSDERWARVGEWTVQEALEWGRRDGRLWCIGKGRWEVCE
;
A
#
# COMPACT_ATOMS: atom_id res chain seq x y z
N MET A 1 12.82 17.39 44.45
CA MET A 1 11.99 16.28 43.97
C MET A 1 11.37 16.72 42.67
N SER A 2 12.07 16.47 41.55
CA SER A 2 11.66 16.91 40.22
C SER A 2 10.75 15.84 39.61
N SER A 3 9.54 16.22 39.26
CA SER A 3 8.56 15.32 38.63
C SER A 3 9.07 14.83 37.28
N PRO A 4 8.94 13.53 36.96
CA PRO A 4 9.26 13.02 35.63
C PRO A 4 8.27 13.60 34.62
N ALA A 5 8.76 14.42 33.70
CA ALA A 5 7.99 14.88 32.56
C ALA A 5 7.71 13.67 31.67
N SER A 6 6.46 13.21 31.67
CA SER A 6 5.98 12.14 30.79
C SER A 6 6.25 12.54 29.34
N SER A 7 7.27 11.92 28.74
CA SER A 7 7.54 12.03 27.30
C SER A 7 6.40 11.32 26.58
N ALA A 8 5.33 12.08 26.27
CA ALA A 8 4.28 11.62 25.38
C ALA A 8 4.92 11.39 24.00
N THR A 9 5.38 10.17 23.75
CA THR A 9 5.72 9.69 22.42
C THR A 9 4.45 9.86 21.59
N SER A 10 4.42 10.89 20.75
CA SER A 10 3.34 11.16 19.83
C SER A 10 3.32 10.06 18.79
N GLU A 11 2.73 8.92 19.15
CA GLU A 11 2.42 7.84 18.24
C GLU A 11 1.62 8.47 17.10
N VAL A 12 2.20 8.48 15.90
CA VAL A 12 1.58 9.09 14.73
C VAL A 12 0.32 8.30 14.46
N LYS A 13 -0.82 8.82 14.93
CA LYS A 13 -2.12 8.17 14.76
C LYS A 13 -2.34 8.00 13.27
N GLN A 14 -2.17 6.77 12.79
CA GLN A 14 -2.39 6.42 11.40
C GLN A 14 -3.79 6.92 10.99
N ILE A 15 -3.83 7.76 9.96
CA ILE A 15 -5.07 8.37 9.48
C ILE A 15 -5.94 7.24 8.93
N ARG A 16 -6.97 6.85 9.68
CA ARG A 16 -7.89 5.80 9.27
C ARG A 16 -8.87 6.33 8.25
N LEU A 17 -8.69 5.93 6.99
CA LEU A 17 -9.63 6.25 5.92
C LEU A 17 -10.90 5.41 6.02
N ARG A 18 -12.02 6.00 5.58
CA ARG A 18 -13.32 5.30 5.56
C ARG A 18 -13.34 4.28 4.42
N HIS A 19 -14.21 3.28 4.49
CA HIS A 19 -14.37 2.37 3.35
C HIS A 19 -14.89 3.13 2.11
N PRO A 20 -14.35 2.87 0.89
CA PRO A 20 -14.77 3.55 -0.33
C PRO A 20 -16.27 3.52 -0.62
N SER A 21 -16.97 2.44 -0.27
CA SER A 21 -18.43 2.32 -0.39
C SER A 21 -19.21 3.31 0.49
N ARG A 22 -18.61 3.79 1.59
CA ARG A 22 -19.24 4.70 2.56
C ARG A 22 -18.92 6.17 2.30
N LEU A 23 -18.09 6.48 1.30
CA LEU A 23 -17.82 7.86 0.91
C LEU A 23 -19.05 8.53 0.29
N HIS A 24 -19.26 9.80 0.64
CA HIS A 24 -20.33 10.61 0.08
C HIS A 24 -19.97 11.08 -1.33
N THR A 25 -20.98 11.33 -2.16
CA THR A 25 -20.79 11.81 -3.54
C THR A 25 -20.02 13.12 -3.64
N ARG A 26 -20.12 14.00 -2.63
CA ARG A 26 -19.34 15.24 -2.55
C ARG A 26 -17.84 14.97 -2.39
N ASP A 27 -17.50 13.89 -1.70
CA ASP A 27 -16.11 13.52 -1.38
C ASP A 27 -15.47 12.68 -2.49
N LEU A 28 -16.27 12.18 -3.46
CA LEU A 28 -15.76 11.43 -4.61
C LEU A 28 -15.07 12.38 -5.61
N THR A 29 -13.78 12.64 -5.40
CA THR A 29 -12.95 13.49 -6.27
C THR A 29 -11.69 12.74 -6.68
N SER A 30 -11.02 13.23 -7.74
CA SER A 30 -9.71 12.71 -8.14
C SER A 30 -8.67 12.80 -7.01
N ASN A 31 -8.70 13.87 -6.21
CA ASN A 31 -7.80 14.01 -5.05
C ASN A 31 -8.09 12.96 -3.97
N THR A 32 -9.36 12.67 -3.68
CA THR A 32 -9.73 11.61 -2.74
C THR A 32 -9.25 10.25 -3.24
N PHE A 33 -9.43 9.96 -4.52
CA PHE A 33 -8.90 8.72 -5.10
C PHE A 33 -7.38 8.60 -4.93
N ARG A 34 -6.65 9.68 -5.20
CA ARG A 34 -5.20 9.75 -4.99
C ARG A 34 -4.77 9.46 -3.55
N ILE A 35 -5.46 10.05 -2.57
CA ILE A 35 -5.23 9.79 -1.14
C ILE A 35 -5.42 8.31 -0.81
N TYR A 36 -6.44 7.65 -1.38
CA TYR A 36 -6.69 6.23 -1.14
C TYR A 36 -5.66 5.33 -1.80
N VAL A 37 -5.18 5.68 -3.00
CA VAL A 37 -4.07 4.97 -3.66
C VAL A 37 -2.82 5.03 -2.77
N LYS A 38 -2.45 6.22 -2.29
CA LYS A 38 -1.31 6.40 -1.39
C LYS A 38 -1.48 5.59 -0.10
N HIS A 39 -2.62 5.72 0.56
CA HIS A 39 -2.92 4.98 1.79
C HIS A 39 -2.85 3.47 1.59
N TYR A 40 -3.32 2.96 0.46
CA TYR A 40 -3.18 1.54 0.14
C TYR A 40 -1.71 1.14 0.00
N MET A 41 -0.90 1.91 -0.72
CA MET A 41 0.53 1.63 -0.88
C MET A 41 1.27 1.64 0.46
N ASP A 42 0.97 2.62 1.32
CA ASP A 42 1.60 2.78 2.65
C ASP A 42 1.24 1.65 3.62
N ASN A 43 0.06 1.04 3.49
CA ASN A 43 -0.47 0.09 4.47
C ASN A 43 -0.70 -1.32 3.90
N ALA A 44 -0.38 -1.59 2.63
CA ALA A 44 -0.71 -2.86 2.02
C ALA A 44 -0.11 -4.03 2.83
N PRO A 45 -0.91 -5.07 3.16
CA PRO A 45 -0.42 -6.20 3.95
C PRO A 45 0.75 -6.85 3.22
N PRO A 46 1.85 -7.25 3.88
CA PRO A 46 3.00 -7.84 3.20
C PRO A 46 2.54 -8.99 2.30
N PRO A 47 3.14 -9.16 1.11
CA PRO A 47 2.76 -10.28 0.25
C PRO A 47 2.92 -11.55 1.06
N ALA A 48 1.89 -12.41 1.03
CA ALA A 48 2.00 -13.70 1.70
C ALA A 48 3.30 -14.35 1.22
N PRO A 49 4.20 -14.78 2.13
CA PRO A 49 5.41 -15.44 1.72
C PRO A 49 4.96 -16.53 0.77
N ARG A 50 5.54 -16.55 -0.44
CA ARG A 50 5.32 -17.68 -1.33
C ARG A 50 5.72 -18.84 -0.46
N ARG A 51 4.73 -19.61 0.04
CA ARG A 51 4.98 -20.92 0.60
C ARG A 51 5.76 -21.53 -0.53
N ARG A 52 7.09 -21.60 -0.38
CA ARG A 52 7.94 -22.40 -1.25
C ARG A 52 7.15 -23.67 -1.22
N ARG A 53 6.46 -23.97 -2.33
CA ARG A 53 5.74 -25.22 -2.47
C ARG A 53 6.90 -26.13 -2.25
N SER A 54 7.04 -26.63 -1.02
CA SER A 54 8.13 -27.46 -0.62
C SER A 54 8.01 -28.48 -1.70
N GLU A 55 8.97 -28.42 -2.63
CA GLU A 55 8.96 -29.26 -3.78
C GLU A 55 9.31 -30.56 -3.12
N ALA A 56 8.28 -31.17 -2.56
CA ALA A 56 8.23 -32.50 -2.14
C ALA A 56 8.44 -33.17 -3.50
N ARG A 57 9.71 -33.34 -3.88
CA ARG A 57 10.46 -34.56 -3.63
C ARG A 57 9.75 -35.49 -2.63
N SER A 58 8.48 -35.76 -2.92
CA SER A 58 7.93 -37.08 -2.97
C SER A 58 8.71 -37.76 -4.08
N VAL A 59 9.97 -38.06 -3.77
CA VAL A 59 10.53 -39.36 -4.11
C VAL A 59 9.70 -40.33 -3.27
N SER A 60 8.43 -40.49 -3.65
CA SER A 60 7.66 -41.65 -3.26
C SER A 60 8.21 -42.70 -4.21
N PRO A 61 9.07 -43.63 -3.74
CA PRO A 61 9.43 -44.77 -4.57
C PRO A 61 8.11 -45.43 -4.95
N SER A 62 7.84 -45.50 -6.25
CA SER A 62 6.65 -46.14 -6.77
C SER A 62 6.48 -47.51 -6.09
N PRO A 63 5.40 -47.76 -5.32
CA PRO A 63 5.04 -49.13 -5.05
C PRO A 63 4.56 -49.69 -6.40
N THR A 64 5.29 -50.67 -6.88
CA THR A 64 4.98 -51.54 -8.02
C THR A 64 3.47 -51.80 -8.19
N PRO A 65 2.95 -51.81 -9.42
CA PRO A 65 1.54 -52.08 -9.67
C PRO A 65 1.28 -53.57 -9.43
N ARG A 66 0.67 -53.93 -8.30
CA ARG A 66 -0.04 -55.21 -8.18
C ARG A 66 -1.50 -54.97 -8.56
N GLY A 67 -1.85 -55.50 -9.73
CA GLY A 67 -3.20 -55.47 -10.24
C GLY A 67 -4.20 -56.10 -9.29
N SER A 68 -5.36 -55.46 -9.16
CA SER A 68 -6.60 -56.17 -8.97
C SER A 68 -7.69 -55.39 -9.65
N ARG A 69 -7.94 -55.79 -10.90
CA ARG A 69 -9.25 -55.89 -11.53
C ARG A 69 -10.35 -56.00 -10.47
N ASN A 70 -11.28 -55.04 -10.46
CA ASN A 70 -12.69 -55.32 -10.28
C ASN A 70 -13.51 -54.19 -10.90
N GLN A 71 -14.07 -54.54 -12.06
CA GLN A 71 -15.33 -53.98 -12.55
C GLN A 71 -16.39 -54.08 -11.46
N ASN A 72 -17.21 -53.03 -11.35
CA ASN A 72 -18.65 -53.02 -11.11
C ASN A 72 -19.00 -51.52 -11.01
N ASP A 73 -19.56 -50.91 -12.06
CA ASP A 73 -21.01 -50.80 -12.25
C ASP A 73 -21.74 -50.41 -10.97
N ILE A 74 -22.36 -49.21 -10.97
CA ILE A 74 -23.75 -48.95 -10.58
C ILE A 74 -24.06 -47.46 -10.81
N ASP A 75 -24.81 -47.25 -11.89
CA ASP A 75 -25.97 -46.38 -12.07
C ASP A 75 -26.42 -45.36 -11.00
N SER A 76 -26.68 -44.14 -11.50
CA SER A 76 -27.86 -43.26 -11.25
C SER A 76 -28.09 -42.62 -9.86
N PRO A 77 -28.96 -41.57 -9.69
CA PRO A 77 -29.82 -40.89 -10.66
C PRO A 77 -29.79 -39.34 -10.66
N THR A 78 -30.30 -38.81 -11.77
CA THR A 78 -30.93 -37.50 -11.97
C THR A 78 -32.02 -37.21 -10.92
N ASN A 79 -32.00 -36.01 -10.33
CA ASN A 79 -33.11 -35.50 -9.52
C ASN A 79 -33.75 -34.25 -10.12
N ALA A 80 -35.07 -34.27 -10.03
CA ALA A 80 -36.01 -33.60 -10.89
C ALA A 80 -36.39 -32.18 -10.46
N ARG A 81 -36.94 -31.45 -11.44
CA ARG A 81 -37.73 -30.23 -11.31
C ARG A 81 -38.80 -30.33 -10.21
N GLY A 82 -38.85 -29.32 -9.35
CA GLY A 82 -39.97 -29.06 -8.45
C GLY A 82 -40.41 -27.60 -8.56
N THR A 83 -41.38 -27.32 -9.44
CA THR A 83 -42.22 -26.13 -9.36
C THR A 83 -43.21 -26.31 -8.21
N LYS A 84 -43.34 -25.32 -7.32
CA LYS A 84 -44.60 -25.00 -6.62
C LYS A 84 -44.55 -23.65 -5.93
N ARG A 85 -45.37 -22.73 -6.45
CA ARG A 85 -45.96 -21.59 -5.74
C ARG A 85 -46.63 -22.08 -4.45
N ALA A 86 -46.42 -21.37 -3.35
CA ALA A 86 -47.43 -21.22 -2.32
C ALA A 86 -47.29 -19.84 -1.69
N ALA A 87 -48.31 -19.01 -1.93
CA ALA A 87 -48.58 -17.82 -1.15
C ALA A 87 -49.05 -18.27 0.24
N ALA A 88 -48.40 -17.80 1.31
CA ALA A 88 -48.98 -17.85 2.64
C ALA A 88 -48.26 -16.89 3.59
N ALA A 89 -49.07 -16.01 4.16
CA ALA A 89 -49.01 -15.48 5.52
C ALA A 89 -47.74 -14.74 5.99
N ASP A 90 -47.92 -13.43 6.06
CA ASP A 90 -47.37 -12.52 7.07
C ASP A 90 -47.44 -13.15 8.48
N ALA A 91 -46.35 -13.78 8.90
CA ALA A 91 -46.15 -14.27 10.25
C ALA A 91 -44.82 -13.72 10.76
N THR A 92 -44.93 -12.69 11.59
CA THR A 92 -43.82 -12.10 12.35
C THR A 92 -43.15 -13.17 13.21
N PRO A 93 -41.82 -13.37 13.13
CA PRO A 93 -41.13 -14.35 13.96
C PRO A 93 -41.09 -13.87 15.41
N ARG A 94 -41.83 -14.56 16.28
CA ARG A 94 -41.68 -14.42 17.74
C ARG A 94 -40.34 -15.03 18.19
N PRO A 95 -39.56 -14.34 19.04
CA PRO A 95 -38.33 -14.92 19.61
C PRO A 95 -38.68 -16.08 20.54
N SER A 96 -38.24 -17.28 20.16
CA SER A 96 -38.35 -18.49 20.97
C SER A 96 -37.34 -18.43 22.12
N ARG A 97 -37.92 -18.54 23.32
CA ARG A 97 -37.28 -18.62 24.63
C ARG A 97 -36.31 -19.81 24.64
N ARG A 98 -35.00 -19.55 24.73
CA ARG A 98 -33.97 -20.58 24.88
C ARG A 98 -34.22 -21.39 26.15
N ARG A 99 -34.40 -22.70 25.98
CA ARG A 99 -34.29 -23.69 27.06
C ARG A 99 -32.86 -23.69 27.60
N ARG A 100 -32.78 -23.68 28.92
CA ARG A 100 -31.61 -23.89 29.78
C ARG A 100 -31.69 -25.34 30.25
N LEU A 101 -30.74 -26.19 29.85
CA LEU A 101 -30.49 -27.59 30.25
C LEU A 101 -29.31 -28.03 29.35
N GLU A 102 -28.19 -28.65 29.72
CA GLU A 102 -27.57 -29.22 30.92
C GLU A 102 -26.05 -29.17 30.65
N GLU A 103 -25.22 -28.78 31.62
CA GLU A 103 -24.41 -29.69 32.44
C GLU A 103 -23.68 -30.80 31.67
N GLY A 104 -22.36 -30.59 31.50
CA GLY A 104 -21.41 -31.58 32.00
C GLY A 104 -20.74 -32.52 31.02
N HIS A 105 -20.23 -32.08 29.87
CA HIS A 105 -19.23 -32.86 29.10
C HIS A 105 -17.98 -32.01 28.84
N THR A 106 -16.97 -32.18 29.69
CA THR A 106 -15.61 -31.70 29.46
C THR A 106 -14.98 -32.49 28.31
N PRO A 107 -14.47 -31.84 27.25
CA PRO A 107 -13.76 -32.56 26.19
C PRO A 107 -12.45 -33.14 26.74
N ARG A 108 -12.38 -34.47 26.66
CA ARG A 108 -11.25 -35.33 27.04
C ARG A 108 -10.00 -34.93 26.24
N ALA A 109 -8.92 -34.61 26.95
CA ALA A 109 -7.61 -34.34 26.36
C ALA A 109 -7.13 -35.58 25.59
N SER A 110 -6.96 -35.42 24.27
CA SER A 110 -6.31 -36.42 23.43
C SER A 110 -4.81 -36.36 23.69
N GLN A 111 -4.28 -37.40 24.32
CA GLN A 111 -2.85 -37.61 24.48
C GLN A 111 -2.25 -37.90 23.10
N VAL A 112 -1.66 -36.89 22.48
CA VAL A 112 -0.79 -37.06 21.33
C VAL A 112 0.58 -37.41 21.86
N SER A 113 1.03 -38.62 21.55
CA SER A 113 2.37 -39.14 21.80
C SER A 113 3.43 -38.19 21.24
N ARG A 114 4.14 -37.55 22.18
CA ARG A 114 5.34 -36.74 22.01
C ARG A 114 6.48 -37.64 21.54
N ALA A 115 6.64 -37.77 20.23
CA ALA A 115 7.90 -38.22 19.63
C ALA A 115 8.85 -37.02 19.65
N GLU A 116 9.84 -37.08 20.53
CA GLU A 116 10.93 -36.12 20.62
C GLU A 116 11.84 -36.35 19.41
N SER A 117 11.57 -35.63 18.33
CA SER A 117 12.52 -35.49 17.22
C SER A 117 13.42 -34.31 17.55
N ASP A 118 14.57 -34.62 18.17
CA ASP A 118 15.78 -33.77 18.24
C ASP A 118 16.34 -33.54 16.84
N ALA A 119 15.65 -32.72 16.04
CA ALA A 119 16.18 -32.15 14.81
C ALA A 119 16.51 -30.69 15.08
N ASP A 120 17.63 -30.51 15.79
CA ASP A 120 18.39 -29.28 15.92
C ASP A 120 18.85 -28.82 14.52
N SER A 121 18.03 -28.01 13.85
CA SER A 121 18.37 -27.36 12.58
C SER A 121 18.29 -25.85 12.78
N SER A 122 19.47 -25.29 13.00
CA SER A 122 19.83 -23.88 13.06
C SER A 122 19.48 -23.12 11.76
N ASP A 123 18.19 -22.87 11.50
CA ASP A 123 17.69 -22.08 10.36
C ASP A 123 16.97 -20.79 10.83
N GLU A 124 17.30 -20.25 12.00
CA GLU A 124 16.69 -19.00 12.51
C GLU A 124 17.41 -17.71 12.07
N GLU A 125 18.60 -17.79 11.47
CA GLU A 125 19.37 -16.59 11.08
C GLU A 125 18.88 -15.91 9.79
N ASP A 126 18.14 -16.61 8.92
CA ASP A 126 17.68 -16.05 7.64
C ASP A 126 16.38 -15.21 7.74
N ASN A 127 15.75 -15.12 8.92
CA ASN A 127 14.41 -14.54 9.06
C ASN A 127 14.41 -13.02 9.34
N ILE A 128 15.56 -12.44 9.70
CA ILE A 128 15.64 -11.04 10.16
C ILE A 128 15.49 -10.03 9.00
N GLU A 129 15.72 -10.43 7.76
CA GLU A 129 15.62 -9.53 6.60
C GLU A 129 14.22 -9.46 5.98
N GLU A 130 13.28 -10.33 6.36
CA GLU A 130 12.01 -10.44 5.62
C GLU A 130 11.06 -9.26 5.88
N ASP A 131 11.10 -8.68 7.08
CA ASP A 131 10.30 -7.50 7.45
C ASP A 131 10.75 -6.22 6.70
N ASP A 132 11.97 -6.23 6.14
CA ASP A 132 12.57 -5.10 5.45
C ASP A 132 12.46 -5.18 3.92
N ARG A 133 11.92 -6.28 3.39
CA ARG A 133 11.71 -6.45 1.95
C ARG A 133 10.58 -5.56 1.47
N MET A 134 10.96 -4.41 0.91
CA MET A 134 10.03 -3.50 0.28
C MET A 134 9.65 -3.98 -1.13
N TYR A 135 8.34 -4.00 -1.41
CA TYR A 135 7.79 -4.43 -2.70
C TYR A 135 7.22 -3.24 -3.47
N GLY A 136 7.60 -3.11 -4.74
CA GLY A 136 7.03 -2.13 -5.65
C GLY A 136 5.61 -2.52 -6.10
N PHE A 137 4.78 -1.51 -6.34
CA PHE A 137 3.42 -1.63 -6.83
C PHE A 137 3.37 -1.24 -8.30
N THR A 138 2.87 -2.13 -9.16
CA THR A 138 2.59 -1.80 -10.55
C THR A 138 1.20 -1.17 -10.69
N LEU A 139 0.98 -0.46 -11.80
CA LEU A 139 -0.35 0.09 -12.13
C LEU A 139 -1.39 -1.05 -12.26
N SER A 140 -1.01 -2.18 -12.86
CA SER A 140 -1.85 -3.36 -13.01
C SER A 140 -2.20 -4.03 -11.68
N HIS A 141 -1.28 -4.03 -10.70
CA HIS A 141 -1.56 -4.46 -9.32
C HIS A 141 -2.62 -3.57 -8.67
N LEU A 142 -2.41 -2.25 -8.72
CA LEU A 142 -3.32 -1.27 -8.08
C LEU A 142 -4.73 -1.32 -8.66
N ARG A 143 -4.89 -1.58 -9.97
CA ARG A 143 -6.20 -1.72 -10.61
C ARG A 143 -6.97 -2.97 -10.20
N ARG A 144 -6.27 -4.02 -9.75
CA ARG A 144 -6.87 -5.29 -9.27
C ARG A 144 -7.31 -5.23 -7.81
N VAL A 145 -7.00 -4.15 -7.10
CA VAL A 145 -7.46 -3.94 -5.73
C VAL A 145 -8.95 -3.58 -5.77
N PRO A 146 -9.84 -4.45 -5.26
CA PRO A 146 -11.29 -4.27 -5.43
C PRO A 146 -11.80 -2.94 -4.86
N GLU A 147 -11.24 -2.49 -3.74
CA GLU A 147 -11.67 -1.27 -3.07
C GLU A 147 -11.25 -0.01 -3.84
N LEU A 148 -10.05 -0.02 -4.44
CA LEU A 148 -9.59 1.07 -5.30
C LEU A 148 -10.33 1.08 -6.64
N SER A 149 -10.61 -0.08 -7.22
CA SER A 149 -11.34 -0.19 -8.49
C SER A 149 -12.79 0.32 -8.32
N LEU A 150 -13.45 -0.06 -7.23
CA LEU A 150 -14.76 0.47 -6.83
C LEU A 150 -14.71 1.99 -6.65
N LEU A 151 -13.71 2.51 -5.94
CA LEU A 151 -13.57 3.96 -5.74
C LEU A 151 -13.39 4.71 -7.06
N ALA A 152 -12.50 4.21 -7.93
CA ALA A 152 -12.22 4.83 -9.23
C ALA A 152 -13.48 4.95 -10.09
N ARG A 153 -14.28 3.89 -10.18
CA ARG A 153 -15.56 3.88 -10.90
C ARG A 153 -16.54 4.91 -10.31
N ARG A 154 -16.66 4.94 -8.99
CA ARG A 154 -17.52 5.90 -8.28
C ARG A 154 -17.09 7.35 -8.52
N VAL A 155 -15.79 7.62 -8.52
CA VAL A 155 -15.24 8.96 -8.80
C VAL A 155 -15.53 9.38 -10.23
N LEU A 156 -15.31 8.51 -11.22
CA LEU A 156 -15.62 8.82 -12.63
C LEU A 156 -17.11 9.07 -12.86
N ALA A 157 -17.98 8.24 -12.26
CA ALA A 157 -19.43 8.45 -12.33
C ALA A 157 -19.86 9.77 -11.68
N ALA A 158 -19.26 10.13 -10.54
CA ALA A 158 -19.52 11.41 -9.88
C ALA A 158 -19.03 12.60 -10.73
N ASP A 159 -17.86 12.50 -11.35
CA ASP A 159 -17.30 13.53 -12.22
C ASP A 159 -18.11 13.70 -13.50
N ALA A 160 -18.56 12.62 -14.13
CA ALA A 160 -19.47 12.67 -15.28
C ALA A 160 -20.77 13.42 -14.93
N ARG A 161 -21.37 13.09 -13.78
CA ARG A 161 -22.55 13.80 -13.27
C ARG A 161 -22.30 15.28 -12.93
N ARG A 162 -21.08 15.65 -12.50
CA ARG A 162 -20.71 17.06 -12.28
C ARG A 162 -20.61 17.82 -13.60
N ARG A 163 -19.93 17.25 -14.60
CA ARG A 163 -19.81 17.86 -15.94
C ARG A 163 -21.17 18.06 -16.60
N GLU A 164 -22.04 17.05 -16.56
CA GLU A 164 -23.40 17.17 -17.13
C GLU A 164 -24.20 18.30 -16.47
N LYS A 165 -24.10 18.45 -15.14
CA LYS A 165 -24.76 19.54 -14.41
C LYS A 165 -24.20 20.91 -14.77
N GLU A 166 -22.88 21.03 -14.92
CA GLU A 166 -22.19 22.26 -15.33
C GLU A 166 -22.57 22.65 -16.75
N GLU A 167 -22.62 21.69 -17.69
CA GLU A 167 -23.07 21.89 -19.07
C GLU A 167 -24.54 22.32 -19.12
N ARG A 168 -25.41 21.68 -18.32
CA ARG A 168 -26.82 22.08 -18.22
C ARG A 168 -26.98 23.47 -17.63
N LYS A 169 -26.16 23.85 -16.65
CA LYS A 169 -26.17 25.20 -16.08
C LYS A 169 -25.71 26.23 -17.11
N LYS A 170 -24.62 25.96 -17.82
CA LYS A 170 -24.08 26.79 -18.89
C LYS A 170 -25.09 26.98 -20.03
N ALA A 171 -25.78 25.92 -20.45
CA ALA A 171 -26.83 26.00 -21.47
C ALA A 171 -28.02 26.87 -21.01
N LYS A 172 -28.42 26.78 -19.73
CA LYS A 172 -29.46 27.64 -19.16
C LYS A 172 -29.03 29.11 -19.10
N GLU A 173 -27.79 29.39 -18.71
CA GLU A 173 -27.24 30.74 -18.70
C GLU A 173 -27.18 31.34 -20.12
N GLN A 174 -26.71 30.57 -21.10
CA GLN A 174 -26.71 30.98 -22.51
C GLN A 174 -28.12 31.22 -23.07
N ALA A 175 -29.10 30.37 -22.72
CA ALA A 175 -30.49 30.55 -23.13
C ALA A 175 -31.17 31.77 -22.46
N SER A 176 -30.71 32.16 -21.25
CA SER A 176 -31.22 33.35 -20.57
C SER A 176 -30.73 34.65 -21.21
N LEU A 177 -29.48 34.67 -21.74
CA LEU A 177 -28.89 35.82 -22.40
C LEU A 177 -29.51 36.12 -23.78
N SER A 178 -30.01 35.10 -24.49
CA SER A 178 -30.60 35.27 -25.83
C SER A 178 -32.10 35.62 -25.82
N LYS A 179 -32.75 35.67 -24.65
CA LYS A 179 -34.22 35.82 -24.53
C LYS A 179 -34.75 37.26 -24.66
N GLY A 180 -33.92 38.19 -25.16
CA GLY A 180 -34.21 39.62 -25.14
C GLY A 180 -35.20 40.17 -26.18
N LYS A 181 -35.63 39.45 -27.24
CA LYS A 181 -36.53 40.09 -28.24
C LYS A 181 -37.41 39.22 -29.15
N GLY A 182 -37.59 37.94 -28.87
CA GLY A 182 -38.34 37.03 -29.77
C GLY A 182 -39.44 36.24 -29.06
N LYS A 183 -40.67 36.40 -29.55
CA LYS A 183 -41.88 35.64 -29.18
C LYS A 183 -41.57 34.12 -29.17
N ALA A 184 -41.78 33.48 -28.03
CA ALA A 184 -41.38 32.10 -27.78
C ALA A 184 -42.09 31.09 -28.72
N PRO A 185 -41.36 30.27 -29.51
CA PRO A 185 -41.95 29.08 -30.09
C PRO A 185 -42.14 28.03 -28.98
N ALA A 186 -43.31 27.42 -28.93
CA ALA A 186 -43.62 26.29 -28.06
C ALA A 186 -42.66 25.13 -28.39
N SER A 187 -41.59 25.00 -27.61
CA SER A 187 -40.64 23.91 -27.77
C SER A 187 -41.24 22.64 -27.18
N SER A 188 -41.48 21.70 -28.08
CA SER A 188 -41.80 20.31 -27.80
C SER A 188 -40.77 19.74 -26.82
N SER A 189 -41.24 19.46 -25.62
CA SER A 189 -40.57 18.65 -24.61
C SER A 189 -40.44 17.21 -25.13
N SER A 190 -39.55 16.96 -26.08
CA SER A 190 -39.14 15.60 -26.38
C SER A 190 -38.36 15.10 -25.15
N SER A 191 -39.02 14.27 -24.35
CA SER A 191 -38.40 13.54 -23.25
C SER A 191 -37.38 12.57 -23.86
N SER A 192 -36.20 13.07 -24.20
CA SER A 192 -35.05 12.20 -24.43
C SER A 192 -34.86 11.41 -23.14
N ARG A 193 -35.04 10.10 -23.26
CA ARG A 193 -34.82 9.15 -22.17
C ARG A 193 -33.49 9.52 -21.48
N PRO A 194 -33.45 9.51 -20.14
CA PRO A 194 -32.23 9.81 -19.40
C PRO A 194 -31.16 8.90 -19.99
N ALA A 195 -30.11 9.51 -20.54
CA ALA A 195 -29.00 8.80 -21.15
C ALA A 195 -28.62 7.68 -20.19
N GLU A 196 -28.88 6.44 -20.62
CA GLU A 196 -28.55 5.24 -19.89
C GLU A 196 -27.12 5.42 -19.42
N MET A 197 -26.97 5.51 -18.09
CA MET A 197 -25.82 6.11 -17.43
C MET A 197 -24.58 5.35 -17.86
N GLN A 198 -23.92 5.84 -18.92
CA GLN A 198 -22.85 5.11 -19.58
C GLN A 198 -21.81 4.79 -18.54
N VAL A 199 -21.58 3.49 -18.42
CA VAL A 199 -20.72 2.94 -17.41
C VAL A 199 -19.32 3.45 -17.70
N PRO A 200 -18.58 3.92 -16.68
CA PRO A 200 -17.21 4.34 -16.88
C PRO A 200 -16.40 3.22 -17.55
N THR A 201 -15.93 3.49 -18.77
CA THR A 201 -15.17 2.51 -19.55
C THR A 201 -13.81 2.24 -18.89
N GLY A 202 -13.29 1.02 -19.01
CA GLY A 202 -11.98 0.65 -18.45
C GLY A 202 -10.82 1.55 -18.87
N PRO A 203 -10.77 2.12 -20.10
CA PRO A 203 -9.80 3.14 -20.46
C PRO A 203 -9.85 4.40 -19.59
N ALA A 204 -11.05 4.87 -19.21
CA ALA A 204 -11.21 6.03 -18.33
C ALA A 204 -10.72 5.72 -16.91
N VAL A 205 -11.01 4.51 -16.40
CA VAL A 205 -10.49 4.03 -15.11
C VAL A 205 -8.97 3.98 -15.16
N LYS A 206 -8.37 3.35 -16.17
CA LYS A 206 -6.92 3.27 -16.36
C LYS A 206 -6.28 4.67 -16.40
N LYS A 207 -6.91 5.63 -17.08
CA LYS A 207 -6.44 7.03 -17.14
C LYS A 207 -6.45 7.70 -15.77
N LEU A 208 -7.47 7.46 -14.94
CA LEU A 208 -7.54 8.00 -13.58
C LEU A 208 -6.41 7.47 -12.69
N TYR A 209 -6.12 6.16 -12.73
CA TYR A 209 -4.99 5.58 -12.00
C TYR A 209 -3.65 6.17 -12.46
N LYS A 210 -3.41 6.24 -13.78
CA LYS A 210 -2.19 6.84 -14.33
C LYS A 210 -2.02 8.29 -13.87
N GLN A 211 -3.11 9.05 -13.86
CA GLN A 211 -3.09 10.43 -13.38
C GLN A 211 -2.74 10.51 -11.89
N ALA A 212 -3.36 9.68 -11.04
CA ALA A 212 -3.09 9.65 -9.61
C ALA A 212 -1.62 9.30 -9.31
N ILE A 213 -1.08 8.26 -9.96
CA ILE A 213 0.33 7.85 -9.83
C ILE A 213 1.26 8.96 -10.29
N ARG A 214 1.00 9.56 -11.46
CA ARG A 214 1.82 10.68 -11.97
C ARG A 214 1.83 11.85 -10.99
N THR A 215 0.69 12.21 -10.40
CA THR A 215 0.62 13.27 -9.40
C THR A 215 1.39 12.91 -8.13
N LEU A 216 1.23 11.70 -7.60
CA LEU A 216 2.02 11.24 -6.44
C LEU A 216 3.53 11.25 -6.71
N PHE A 217 3.94 10.83 -7.91
CA PHE A 217 5.35 10.85 -8.31
C PHE A 217 5.90 12.28 -8.46
N GLN A 218 5.10 13.20 -9.03
CA GLN A 218 5.49 14.61 -9.16
C GLN A 218 5.60 15.30 -7.81
N GLU A 219 4.76 14.92 -6.84
CA GLU A 219 4.82 15.43 -5.46
C GLU A 219 5.96 14.79 -4.65
N GLY A 220 6.58 13.72 -5.15
CA GLY A 220 7.64 13.01 -4.44
C GLY A 220 7.13 12.06 -3.35
N ASP A 221 5.82 11.76 -3.33
CA ASP A 221 5.20 10.83 -2.37
C ASP A 221 5.52 9.36 -2.70
N ILE A 222 5.86 9.07 -3.96
CA ILE A 222 6.26 7.76 -4.44
C ILE A 222 7.48 7.92 -5.37
N VAL A 223 8.31 6.90 -5.46
CA VAL A 223 9.47 6.86 -6.37
C VAL A 223 9.43 5.62 -7.27
N LEU A 224 10.17 5.67 -8.38
CA LEU A 224 10.33 4.52 -9.28
C LEU A 224 11.14 3.42 -8.59
N TRP A 225 10.71 2.17 -8.77
CA TRP A 225 11.28 1.00 -8.11
C TRP A 225 11.74 -0.02 -9.14
N SER A 226 13.01 -0.42 -9.04
CA SER A 226 13.64 -1.43 -9.90
C SER A 226 13.77 -2.80 -9.21
N GLY A 227 13.33 -2.92 -7.97
CA GLY A 227 13.47 -4.14 -7.17
C GLY A 227 12.28 -5.10 -7.30
N LEU A 228 12.05 -5.89 -6.26
CA LEU A 228 10.95 -6.87 -6.24
C LEU A 228 9.59 -6.18 -6.41
N VAL A 229 8.78 -6.74 -7.30
CA VAL A 229 7.40 -6.28 -7.54
C VAL A 229 6.44 -7.13 -6.75
N ARG A 230 5.44 -6.49 -6.15
CA ARG A 230 4.38 -7.16 -5.42
C ARG A 230 3.61 -8.10 -6.37
N PRO A 231 3.36 -9.37 -5.97
CA PRO A 231 2.56 -10.28 -6.76
C PRO A 231 1.13 -9.74 -6.92
N LEU A 232 0.53 -9.99 -8.08
CA LEU A 232 -0.85 -9.58 -8.34
C LEU A 232 -1.80 -10.17 -7.28
N PRO A 233 -2.87 -9.43 -6.89
CA PRO A 233 -3.91 -9.98 -6.04
C PRO A 233 -4.54 -11.14 -6.81
N VAL A 234 -4.43 -12.35 -6.25
CA VAL A 234 -5.09 -13.52 -6.84
C VAL A 234 -6.59 -13.36 -6.56
N PRO A 235 -7.46 -13.38 -7.59
CA PRO A 235 -8.89 -13.41 -7.35
C PRO A 235 -9.22 -14.62 -6.48
N SER A 236 -10.02 -14.44 -5.44
CA SER A 236 -10.47 -15.53 -4.60
C SER A 236 -11.29 -16.49 -5.46
N LEU A 237 -10.68 -17.61 -5.85
CA LEU A 237 -11.37 -18.67 -6.62
C LEU A 237 -12.49 -19.33 -5.81
N ASP A 238 -12.53 -19.10 -4.50
CA ASP A 238 -13.58 -19.59 -3.62
C ASP A 238 -14.55 -18.45 -3.27
N PRO A 239 -15.73 -18.39 -3.91
CA PRO A 239 -16.77 -17.42 -3.60
C PRO A 239 -17.35 -17.58 -2.18
N MET A 240 -17.09 -18.71 -1.50
CA MET A 240 -17.54 -18.94 -0.13
C MET A 240 -16.59 -18.40 0.93
N LEU A 241 -15.33 -18.08 0.58
CA LEU A 241 -14.39 -17.47 1.52
C LEU A 241 -14.58 -15.95 1.52
N PRO A 242 -14.68 -15.32 2.69
CA PRO A 242 -14.86 -13.88 2.79
C PRO A 242 -13.73 -13.18 2.04
N ALA A 243 -14.10 -12.31 1.10
CA ALA A 243 -13.18 -11.59 0.21
C ALA A 243 -11.99 -11.01 1.00
N SER A 244 -10.81 -11.49 0.60
CA SER A 244 -9.41 -11.12 0.91
C SER A 244 -9.11 -10.11 2.02
N SER A 245 -7.96 -10.34 2.68
CA SER A 245 -7.34 -9.51 3.71
C SER A 245 -7.20 -8.01 3.37
N ALA A 246 -7.29 -7.62 2.09
CA ALA A 246 -7.32 -6.21 1.67
C ALA A 246 -8.49 -5.42 2.30
N SER A 247 -9.61 -6.09 2.58
CA SER A 247 -10.76 -5.45 3.26
C SER A 247 -10.43 -5.00 4.68
N GLN A 248 -9.41 -5.60 5.32
CA GLN A 248 -8.99 -5.23 6.68
C GLN A 248 -8.40 -3.82 6.74
N LEU A 249 -7.77 -3.34 5.65
CA LEU A 249 -7.22 -1.99 5.56
C LEU A 249 -8.27 -0.89 5.76
N TRP A 250 -9.52 -1.21 5.42
CA TRP A 250 -10.64 -0.28 5.40
C TRP A 250 -11.68 -0.58 6.48
N ARG A 251 -11.45 -1.62 7.30
CA ARG A 251 -12.32 -1.94 8.44
C ARG A 251 -12.11 -0.89 9.51
N ALA A 252 -13.04 0.06 9.56
CA ALA A 252 -13.17 0.98 10.68
C ALA A 252 -13.26 0.16 11.98
N ASN A 253 -12.46 0.52 13.00
CA ASN A 253 -12.74 0.14 14.39
C ASN A 253 -14.11 0.72 14.76
N THR A 254 -15.18 0.01 14.42
CA THR A 254 -16.38 -0.01 15.25
C THR A 254 -16.07 -0.91 16.43
N SER A 255 -15.14 -0.48 17.29
CA SER A 255 -14.78 -1.15 18.54
C SER A 255 -15.72 -0.78 19.69
N THR A 256 -16.89 -0.22 19.38
CA THR A 256 -17.92 0.11 20.37
C THR A 256 -19.25 -0.42 19.86
N SER A 257 -19.67 -1.56 20.44
CA SER A 257 -20.95 -2.26 20.24
C SER A 257 -21.19 -2.78 18.81
N SER A 258 -21.49 -4.04 18.55
CA SER A 258 -22.27 -4.99 19.35
C SER A 258 -22.08 -6.39 18.80
N THR A 259 -21.91 -7.34 19.72
CA THR A 259 -22.18 -8.76 19.53
C THR A 259 -23.68 -8.98 19.32
N ILE A 260 -24.23 -8.68 18.14
CA ILE A 260 -25.45 -9.34 17.67
C ILE A 260 -25.27 -9.67 16.19
N SER A 261 -24.96 -10.94 15.95
CA SER A 261 -25.23 -11.63 14.70
C SER A 261 -26.73 -11.64 14.46
N SER A 262 -27.21 -10.84 13.50
CA SER A 262 -28.52 -11.00 12.87
C SER A 262 -28.39 -10.58 11.42
N ALA A 263 -28.21 -11.58 10.55
CA ALA A 263 -28.32 -11.44 9.11
C ALA A 263 -29.78 -11.10 8.75
N SER A 264 -30.11 -9.82 8.72
CA SER A 264 -31.35 -9.34 8.12
C SER A 264 -31.08 -9.03 6.66
N THR A 265 -31.42 -9.98 5.80
CA THR A 265 -31.49 -9.84 4.34
C THR A 265 -32.59 -8.85 3.96
N SER A 266 -32.38 -7.56 4.18
CA SER A 266 -33.17 -6.54 3.47
C SER A 266 -32.60 -6.42 2.07
N SER A 267 -33.28 -7.09 1.13
CA SER A 267 -33.04 -7.09 -0.31
C SER A 267 -33.30 -5.71 -0.92
N ARG A 268 -32.52 -4.69 -0.54
CA ARG A 268 -32.23 -3.62 -1.48
C ARG A 268 -31.34 -4.26 -2.51
N SER A 269 -31.86 -4.42 -3.74
CA SER A 269 -31.10 -4.79 -4.92
C SER A 269 -29.83 -3.94 -4.95
N GLN A 270 -28.74 -4.48 -4.39
CA GLN A 270 -27.44 -3.89 -4.63
C GLN A 270 -27.26 -4.03 -6.13
N PRO A 271 -26.93 -2.93 -6.84
CA PRO A 271 -26.66 -3.01 -8.26
C PRO A 271 -25.68 -4.16 -8.45
N ASN A 272 -26.09 -5.16 -9.24
CA ASN A 272 -25.35 -6.39 -9.44
C ASN A 272 -23.91 -6.00 -9.82
N TYR A 273 -22.97 -6.18 -8.89
CA TYR A 273 -21.59 -5.73 -9.09
C TYR A 273 -20.81 -6.72 -9.96
N GLU A 274 -21.34 -7.93 -10.16
CA GLU A 274 -20.71 -9.02 -10.92
C GLU A 274 -20.64 -8.72 -12.43
N GLU A 275 -21.60 -8.00 -13.00
CA GLU A 275 -21.59 -7.66 -14.44
C GLU A 275 -20.43 -6.72 -14.82
N TRP A 276 -19.83 -6.04 -13.84
CA TRP A 276 -18.71 -5.14 -14.07
C TRP A 276 -17.33 -5.81 -13.93
N ASP A 277 -17.28 -7.11 -13.61
CA ASP A 277 -16.01 -7.82 -13.39
C ASP A 277 -15.45 -8.45 -14.68
N ASP A 278 -16.25 -8.50 -15.75
CA ASP A 278 -15.86 -9.07 -17.04
C ASP A 278 -15.01 -8.14 -17.92
N GLU A 279 -14.71 -6.91 -17.47
CA GLU A 279 -13.71 -6.09 -18.17
C GLU A 279 -12.32 -6.62 -17.83
N VAL A 280 -11.97 -7.72 -18.51
CA VAL A 280 -10.72 -8.48 -18.42
C VAL A 280 -9.55 -7.53 -18.25
N LEU A 281 -9.12 -7.35 -17.01
CA LEU A 281 -7.96 -6.54 -16.69
C LEU A 281 -6.76 -7.19 -17.36
N SER A 282 -6.27 -6.57 -18.43
CA SER A 282 -5.13 -7.10 -19.20
C SER A 282 -4.00 -7.51 -18.27
N ASP A 283 -3.34 -8.62 -18.60
CA ASP A 283 -2.18 -9.11 -17.88
C ASP A 283 -1.12 -8.01 -17.74
N PRO A 284 -0.37 -7.98 -16.62
CA PRO A 284 0.70 -7.01 -16.40
C PRO A 284 1.69 -7.10 -17.57
N GLN A 285 2.07 -5.95 -18.12
CA GLN A 285 3.15 -5.94 -19.09
C GLN A 285 4.47 -6.25 -18.35
N PRO A 286 5.36 -7.08 -18.92
CA PRO A 286 6.59 -7.48 -18.24
C PRO A 286 7.55 -6.30 -17.96
N ASN A 287 7.37 -5.18 -18.67
CA ASN A 287 8.12 -3.94 -18.52
C ASN A 287 7.31 -2.82 -17.82
N GLU A 288 6.30 -3.19 -17.05
CA GLU A 288 5.51 -2.21 -16.31
C GLU A 288 6.34 -1.60 -15.17
N GLU A 289 6.37 -0.27 -15.11
CA GLU A 289 7.02 0.47 -14.03
C GLU A 289 6.40 0.10 -12.68
N ALA A 290 7.26 -0.16 -11.70
CA ALA A 290 6.86 -0.34 -10.31
C ALA A 290 7.16 0.92 -9.51
N TYR A 291 6.29 1.21 -8.55
CA TYR A 291 6.38 2.39 -7.69
C TYR A 291 6.40 1.97 -6.24
N VAL A 292 7.14 2.70 -5.42
CA VAL A 292 7.23 2.43 -3.99
C VAL A 292 6.87 3.69 -3.20
N PRO A 293 6.05 3.58 -2.13
CA PRO A 293 5.74 4.73 -1.30
C PRO A 293 6.97 5.22 -0.56
N LEU A 294 7.17 6.53 -0.54
CA LEU A 294 8.29 7.16 0.17
C LEU A 294 7.91 7.39 1.64
N THR A 295 7.86 6.30 2.42
CA THR A 295 7.60 6.40 3.86
C THR A 295 8.83 6.93 4.60
N PRO A 296 8.65 7.71 5.68
CA PRO A 296 9.79 8.22 6.46
C PRO A 296 10.72 7.12 6.98
N ALA A 297 10.15 5.97 7.37
CA ALA A 297 10.88 4.81 7.86
C ALA A 297 11.78 4.16 6.79
N TYR A 298 11.28 4.04 5.56
CA TYR A 298 12.09 3.54 4.45
C TYR A 298 13.14 4.57 4.04
N PHE A 299 12.73 5.83 3.92
CA PHE A 299 13.62 6.86 3.42
C PHE A 299 14.76 7.19 4.40
N SER A 300 14.55 7.01 5.71
CA SER A 300 15.63 7.17 6.70
C SER A 300 16.80 6.22 6.45
N ARG A 301 16.52 4.98 6.03
CA ARG A 301 17.56 3.98 5.71
C ARG A 301 18.37 4.38 4.49
N VAL A 302 17.69 4.88 3.46
CA VAL A 302 18.35 5.44 2.27
C VAL A 302 19.26 6.61 2.67
N LEU A 303 18.82 7.44 3.62
CA LEU A 303 19.63 8.55 4.14
C LEU A 303 20.80 8.07 5.00
N GLU A 304 20.65 7.02 5.80
CA GLU A 304 21.74 6.37 6.54
C GLU A 304 22.86 5.91 5.58
N ASP A 305 22.48 5.22 4.52
CA ASP A 305 23.42 4.75 3.48
C ASP A 305 24.10 5.92 2.75
N ALA A 306 23.35 6.99 2.46
CA ALA A 306 23.90 8.21 1.87
C ALA A 306 24.91 8.89 2.81
N ILE A 307 24.60 9.02 4.10
CA ILE A 307 25.50 9.61 5.10
C ILE A 307 26.79 8.79 5.20
N ARG A 308 26.70 7.45 5.28
CA ARG A 308 27.85 6.56 5.31
C ARG A 308 28.70 6.71 4.04
N SER A 309 28.06 6.70 2.87
CA SER A 309 28.74 6.86 1.57
C SER A 309 29.51 8.18 1.49
N MET A 310 28.88 9.30 1.89
CA MET A 310 29.52 10.62 1.93
C MET A 310 30.66 10.69 2.95
N ALA A 311 30.54 10.01 4.09
CA ALA A 311 31.60 9.93 5.09
C ALA A 311 32.83 9.17 4.56
N HIS A 312 32.61 8.04 3.88
CA HIS A 312 33.67 7.28 3.21
C HIS A 312 34.36 8.09 2.12
N GLU A 313 33.60 8.77 1.25
CA GLU A 313 34.17 9.62 0.19
C GLU A 313 35.06 10.74 0.76
N LYS A 314 34.62 11.37 1.86
CA LYS A 314 35.41 12.39 2.56
C LYS A 314 36.69 11.80 3.16
N LEU A 315 36.63 10.60 3.73
CA LEU A 315 37.79 9.91 4.30
C LEU A 315 38.82 9.57 3.21
N ASP A 316 38.37 9.07 2.06
CA ASP A 316 39.24 8.73 0.94
C ASP A 316 39.86 9.97 0.31
N ARG A 317 39.10 11.06 0.22
CA ARG A 317 39.63 12.35 -0.23
C ARG A 317 40.66 12.94 0.75
N ALA A 318 40.48 12.74 2.06
CA ALA A 318 41.42 13.19 3.09
C ALA A 318 42.74 12.39 3.06
N LYS A 319 42.69 11.10 2.74
CA LYS A 319 43.88 10.27 2.53
C LYS A 319 44.70 10.74 1.33
N GLY A 320 44.05 11.35 0.33
CA GLY A 320 44.67 11.89 -0.87
C GLY A 320 45.36 10.82 -1.72
N PRO A 321 45.71 11.13 -2.99
CA PRO A 321 46.63 10.28 -3.74
C PRO A 321 48.02 10.41 -3.10
N GLN A 322 48.34 9.54 -2.13
CA GLN A 322 49.71 9.40 -1.63
C GLN A 322 50.66 8.83 -2.69
N GLY A 323 50.13 8.34 -3.82
CA GLY A 323 50.93 7.96 -4.97
C GLY A 323 51.40 9.20 -5.74
N GLU A 324 52.71 9.34 -5.87
CA GLU A 324 53.35 10.08 -6.97
C GLU A 324 53.36 11.62 -6.90
N ARG A 325 53.44 12.21 -5.70
CA ARG A 325 54.11 13.51 -5.61
C ARG A 325 55.61 13.29 -5.71
N THR A 326 56.14 13.49 -6.91
CA THR A 326 57.55 13.83 -7.11
C THR A 326 57.98 14.82 -6.01
N PRO A 327 59.11 14.58 -5.32
CA PRO A 327 59.51 15.37 -4.17
C PRO A 327 59.74 16.82 -4.60
N LYS A 328 58.74 17.68 -4.39
CA LYS A 328 58.92 19.13 -4.57
C LYS A 328 59.97 19.60 -3.54
N PRO A 329 60.94 20.42 -3.96
CA PRO A 329 62.02 20.88 -3.10
C PRO A 329 61.44 21.60 -1.88
N LYS A 330 61.93 21.21 -0.70
CA LYS A 330 61.49 21.72 0.61
C LYS A 330 61.60 23.25 0.64
N PRO A 331 60.51 24.01 0.79
CA PRO A 331 60.61 25.44 1.08
C PRO A 331 61.27 25.62 2.46
N ALA A 332 62.03 26.71 2.58
CA ALA A 332 62.81 27.06 3.76
C ALA A 332 62.01 26.97 5.07
N SER A 333 62.72 26.59 6.14
CA SER A 333 62.23 26.26 7.48
C SER A 333 61.15 27.19 8.03
N LYS A 334 59.89 26.71 8.06
CA LYS A 334 58.86 27.25 8.96
C LYS A 334 59.32 27.11 10.41
N SER A 335 59.03 28.11 11.24
CA SER A 335 59.42 28.08 12.67
C SER A 335 58.64 27.01 13.42
N ILE A 336 59.23 26.46 14.49
CA ILE A 336 58.61 25.43 15.34
C ILE A 336 57.25 25.89 15.89
N VAL A 337 57.12 27.18 16.22
CA VAL A 337 55.88 27.76 16.76
C VAL A 337 54.77 27.75 15.70
N GLU A 338 55.12 28.04 14.45
CA GLU A 338 54.16 27.98 13.34
C GLU A 338 53.71 26.54 13.07
N ARG A 339 54.64 25.57 13.15
CA ARG A 339 54.32 24.15 13.03
C ARG A 339 53.40 23.64 14.15
N LEU A 340 53.60 24.08 15.40
CA LEU A 340 52.74 23.71 16.51
C LEU A 340 51.34 24.33 16.40
N ARG A 341 51.22 25.59 15.94
CA ARG A 341 49.92 26.21 15.66
C ARG A 341 49.17 25.54 14.51
N GLU A 342 49.87 25.14 13.45
CA GLU A 342 49.28 24.34 12.37
C GLU A 342 48.81 22.98 12.90
N GLN A 343 49.59 22.32 13.76
CA GLN A 343 49.23 21.03 14.36
C GLN A 343 48.07 21.13 15.35
N GLU A 344 47.98 22.18 16.17
CA GLU A 344 46.82 22.41 17.05
C GLU A 344 45.56 22.78 16.27
N LYS A 345 45.70 23.52 15.17
CA LYS A 345 44.59 23.80 14.26
C LYS A 345 44.09 22.54 13.57
N GLU A 346 44.98 21.62 13.23
CA GLU A 346 44.63 20.29 12.69
C GLU A 346 44.06 19.35 13.76
N ARG A 347 44.54 19.42 15.01
CA ARG A 347 44.01 18.62 16.13
C ARG A 347 42.67 19.12 16.68
N GLY A 348 42.41 20.43 16.57
CA GLY A 348 41.13 21.04 16.96
C GLY A 348 40.02 20.86 15.91
N ALA A 349 40.39 20.53 14.68
CA ALA A 349 39.45 20.07 13.67
C ALA A 349 39.12 18.60 13.97
N GLY A 350 38.12 18.38 14.83
CA GLY A 350 37.53 17.06 15.02
C GLY A 350 37.09 16.41 13.69
N PRO A 351 36.60 15.16 13.73
CA PRO A 351 36.10 14.46 12.55
C PRO A 351 35.24 15.40 11.67
N PRO A 352 35.41 15.34 10.34
CA PRO A 352 34.70 16.24 9.45
C PRO A 352 33.21 16.11 9.72
N PRO A 353 32.52 17.21 10.03
CA PRO A 353 31.18 17.09 10.57
C PRO A 353 30.25 16.49 9.52
N GLY A 354 29.25 15.73 9.98
CA GLY A 354 28.26 15.06 9.12
C GLY A 354 27.59 15.97 8.07
N PRO A 355 27.02 15.40 7.00
CA PRO A 355 26.39 16.20 5.95
C PRO A 355 25.15 16.96 6.47
N THR A 356 24.84 18.09 5.82
CA THR A 356 23.56 18.77 6.05
C THR A 356 22.45 18.14 5.22
N LYS A 357 21.19 18.44 5.53
CA LYS A 357 20.04 17.94 4.75
C LYS A 357 20.07 18.38 3.28
N GLU A 358 20.58 19.58 2.99
CA GLU A 358 20.71 20.12 1.63
C GLU A 358 21.84 19.41 0.86
N GLU A 359 22.94 19.09 1.55
CA GLU A 359 24.03 18.28 1.02
C GLU A 359 23.52 16.86 0.67
N LEU A 360 22.73 16.24 1.57
CA LEU A 360 22.11 14.92 1.33
C LEU A 360 21.13 14.95 0.14
N LEU A 361 20.28 15.97 0.07
CA LEU A 361 19.32 16.10 -1.03
C LEU A 361 20.04 16.26 -2.38
N THR A 362 21.08 17.10 -2.42
CA THR A 362 21.91 17.28 -3.62
C THR A 362 22.60 15.97 -4.01
N TRP A 363 23.19 15.27 -3.03
CA TRP A 363 23.84 13.99 -3.25
C TRP A 363 22.87 12.96 -3.83
N LEU A 364 21.69 12.78 -3.22
CA LEU A 364 20.68 11.82 -3.69
C LEU A 364 20.25 12.10 -5.13
N ARG A 365 20.00 13.36 -5.49
CA ARG A 365 19.59 13.75 -6.85
C ARG A 365 20.70 13.52 -7.89
N ASN A 366 21.96 13.61 -7.48
CA ASN A 366 23.10 13.38 -8.36
C ASN A 366 23.43 11.88 -8.50
N SER A 367 23.21 11.12 -7.43
CA SER A 367 23.50 9.68 -7.40
C SER A 367 22.47 8.86 -8.17
N ASP A 368 21.18 9.22 -8.12
CA ASP A 368 20.12 8.44 -8.74
C ASP A 368 18.92 9.31 -9.18
N GLU A 369 18.48 9.14 -10.42
CA GLU A 369 17.35 9.87 -11.01
C GLU A 369 16.03 9.62 -10.26
N ARG A 370 15.91 8.48 -9.57
CA ARG A 370 14.75 8.12 -8.75
C ARG A 370 14.46 9.16 -7.65
N TRP A 371 15.49 9.86 -7.16
CA TRP A 371 15.36 10.86 -6.10
C TRP A 371 15.18 12.29 -6.62
N ALA A 372 15.14 12.49 -7.94
CA ALA A 372 15.07 13.82 -8.56
C ALA A 372 13.88 14.66 -8.08
N ARG A 373 12.78 14.01 -7.68
CA ARG A 373 11.53 14.66 -7.25
C ARG A 373 11.37 14.79 -5.74
N VAL A 374 12.29 14.21 -4.96
CA VAL A 374 12.20 14.29 -3.50
C VAL A 374 12.41 15.74 -3.05
N GLY A 375 11.56 16.20 -2.14
CA GLY A 375 11.62 17.52 -1.54
C GLY A 375 12.44 17.55 -0.25
N GLU A 376 12.90 18.75 0.13
CA GLU A 376 13.62 18.96 1.39
C GLU A 376 12.79 18.58 2.62
N TRP A 377 11.46 18.81 2.57
CA TRP A 377 10.54 18.43 3.63
C TRP A 377 10.59 16.93 3.93
N THR A 378 10.56 16.09 2.88
CA THR A 378 10.61 14.63 3.04
C THR A 378 11.93 14.14 3.60
N VAL A 379 13.04 14.78 3.21
CA VAL A 379 14.37 14.51 3.81
C VAL A 379 14.35 14.86 5.30
N GLN A 380 13.87 16.05 5.66
CA GLN A 380 13.77 16.46 7.06
C GLN A 380 12.90 15.50 7.88
N GLU A 381 11.74 15.12 7.36
CA GLU A 381 10.82 14.20 8.03
C GLU A 381 11.46 12.83 8.28
N ALA A 382 12.17 12.29 7.29
CA ALA A 382 12.89 11.02 7.42
C ALA A 382 14.09 11.09 8.37
N LEU A 383 14.85 12.20 8.38
CA LEU A 383 15.92 12.42 9.35
C LEU A 383 15.37 12.49 10.78
N GLU A 384 14.26 13.19 10.98
CA GLU A 384 13.59 13.22 12.27
C GLU A 384 13.01 11.87 12.69
N TRP A 385 12.50 11.09 11.73
CA TRP A 385 12.06 9.72 11.97
C TRP A 385 13.22 8.86 12.44
N GLY A 386 14.34 8.84 11.70
CA GLY A 386 15.54 8.09 12.07
C GLY A 386 16.13 8.53 13.42
N ARG A 387 15.96 9.81 13.78
CA ARG A 387 16.31 10.32 15.12
C ARG A 387 15.44 9.76 16.23
N ARG A 388 14.12 9.68 16.01
CA ARG A 388 13.21 9.07 16.99
C ARG A 388 13.48 7.58 17.16
N ASP A 389 13.90 6.91 16.08
CA ASP A 389 14.28 5.49 16.08
C ASP A 389 15.70 5.24 16.62
N GLY A 390 16.46 6.29 16.94
CA GLY A 390 17.82 6.19 17.45
C GLY A 390 18.88 5.78 16.43
N ARG A 391 18.55 5.77 15.13
CA ARG A 391 19.47 5.42 14.03
C ARG A 391 20.29 6.60 13.53
N LEU A 392 19.72 7.79 13.62
CA LEU A 392 20.33 9.03 13.16
C LEU A 392 20.37 10.04 14.31
N TRP A 393 21.35 10.93 14.31
CA TRP A 393 21.40 12.01 15.30
C TRP A 393 21.94 13.29 14.69
N CYS A 394 21.55 14.43 15.27
CA CYS A 394 21.96 15.75 14.82
C CYS A 394 23.03 16.31 15.75
N ILE A 395 24.25 16.47 15.25
CA ILE A 395 25.43 16.94 15.99
C ILE A 395 25.35 18.45 16.28
N GLY A 396 24.41 19.14 15.61
CA GLY A 396 24.23 20.58 15.66
C GLY A 396 24.44 21.22 14.29
N LYS A 397 23.98 22.47 14.14
CA LYS A 397 24.03 23.23 12.87
C LYS A 397 23.37 22.49 11.68
N GLY A 398 22.39 21.62 11.95
CA GLY A 398 21.69 20.85 10.91
C GLY A 398 22.51 19.73 10.28
N ARG A 399 23.60 19.29 10.93
CA ARG A 399 24.46 18.21 10.46
C ARG A 399 24.07 16.88 11.11
N TRP A 400 24.06 15.83 10.30
CA TRP A 400 23.52 14.52 10.67
C TRP A 400 24.59 13.44 10.58
N GLU A 401 24.56 12.52 11.54
CA GLU A 401 25.40 11.32 11.59
C GLU A 401 24.55 10.08 11.86
N VAL A 402 25.08 8.92 11.48
CA VAL A 402 24.49 7.62 11.81
C VAL A 402 24.95 7.23 13.21
N CYS A 403 24.06 6.69 14.03
CA CYS A 403 24.42 6.08 15.31
C CYS A 403 25.10 4.74 15.04
N GLU A 404 26.28 4.54 15.62
CA GLU A 404 27.04 3.27 15.55
C GLU A 404 26.57 2.26 16.60
#